data_AF-A0ABD1KGA8-F1
#
_entry.id   AF-A0ABD1KGA8-F1
#
_cell.length_a   1.000
_cell.length_b   1.000
_cell.length_c   1.000
_cell.angle_alpha   90.00
_cell.angle_beta   90.00
_cell.angle_gamma   90.00
#
_symmetry.space_group_name_H-M   'P 1'
#
loop_
_entity.id
_entity.type
_entity.pdbx_description
1 polymer ?
#
loop_
_entity_poly.entity_id
_entity_poly.type
_entity_poly.pdbx_seq_one_letter_code
_entity_poly.pdbx_strand_id
1 'polypeptide(L)'
;MSHNFLQLNADKTEVIVLGKKEDRRRITTALETKGLKAKDTVKNLGVFIDSELTFNGHVKAITKSAFYHLKKLAKLRGLMSKQDLEKLVHAFISSRVDYCNGLFTGLPKKTIKQLQLIQNAPARVQEQKDLTTLLQFLGPLHCLQ
;
A
#
# COMPACT_ATOMS: atom_id res chain seq x y z
N MET A 1 6.52 19.49 -23.66
CA MET A 1 7.00 20.20 -22.45
C MET A 1 7.53 21.59 -22.79
N SER A 2 8.43 21.76 -23.76
CA SER A 2 8.94 23.08 -24.19
C SER A 2 7.87 24.05 -24.69
N HIS A 3 6.78 23.54 -25.29
CA HIS A 3 5.69 24.35 -25.84
C HIS A 3 4.84 25.05 -24.76
N ASN A 4 4.85 24.53 -23.52
CA ASN A 4 4.09 25.09 -22.39
C ASN A 4 5.00 25.82 -21.38
N PHE A 5 6.26 26.09 -21.75
CA PHE A 5 7.25 26.75 -20.87
C PHE A 5 7.47 26.04 -19.53
N LEU A 6 7.24 24.72 -19.48
CA LEU A 6 7.44 23.91 -18.28
C LEU A 6 8.80 23.21 -18.31
N GLN A 7 9.53 23.30 -17.20
CA GLN A 7 10.80 22.61 -16.97
C GLN A 7 10.59 21.42 -16.02
N LEU A 8 11.22 20.28 -16.34
CA LEU A 8 11.27 19.12 -15.45
C LEU A 8 12.20 19.37 -14.28
N ASN A 9 11.75 19.03 -13.08
CA ASN A 9 12.61 19.00 -11.90
C ASN A 9 13.39 17.68 -11.90
N ALA A 10 14.66 17.72 -12.32
CA ALA A 10 15.50 16.53 -12.44
C ALA A 10 15.65 15.78 -11.11
N ASP A 11 15.75 16.49 -9.99
CA ASP A 11 15.94 15.89 -8.66
C ASP A 11 14.71 15.10 -8.18
N LYS A 12 13.51 15.51 -8.61
CA LYS A 12 12.24 14.87 -8.26
C LYS A 12 11.75 13.87 -9.30
N THR A 13 12.34 13.84 -10.50
CA THR A 13 11.88 13.01 -11.60
C THR A 13 12.55 11.65 -11.54
N GLU A 14 11.76 10.60 -11.35
CA GLU A 14 12.21 9.22 -11.39
C GLU A 14 11.71 8.52 -12.67
N VAL A 15 12.51 7.59 -13.20
CA VAL A 15 12.13 6.77 -14.35
C VAL A 15 12.03 5.32 -13.91
N ILE A 16 10.93 4.66 -14.27
CA ILE A 16 10.76 3.22 -14.13
C ILE A 16 10.40 2.63 -15.48
N VAL A 17 10.95 1.46 -15.79
CA VAL A 17 10.58 0.70 -16.99
C VAL A 17 9.71 -0.47 -16.54
N LEU A 18 8.57 -0.66 -17.19
CA LEU A 18 7.63 -1.74 -16.92
C LEU A 18 7.57 -2.68 -18.12
N GLY A 19 7.45 -3.99 -17.88
CA GLY A 19 7.37 -4.99 -18.94
C GLY A 19 8.20 -6.25 -18.66
N LYS A 20 8.39 -7.08 -19.68
CA LYS A 20 9.20 -8.30 -19.59
C LYS A 20 10.65 -7.96 -19.26
N LYS A 21 11.29 -8.79 -18.45
CA LYS A 21 12.67 -8.58 -17.95
C LYS A 21 13.68 -8.28 -19.06
N GLU A 22 13.58 -8.95 -20.21
CA GLU A 22 14.47 -8.76 -21.36
C GLU A 22 14.29 -7.39 -22.02
N ASP A 23 13.03 -6.97 -22.22
CA ASP A 23 12.70 -5.64 -22.75
C ASP A 23 13.13 -4.54 -21.79
N ARG A 24 12.88 -4.73 -20.49
CA ARG A 24 13.32 -3.77 -19.47
C ARG A 24 14.82 -3.57 -19.50
N ARG A 25 15.60 -4.66 -19.57
CA ARG A 25 17.07 -4.56 -19.67
C ARG A 25 17.49 -3.76 -20.89
N ARG A 26 16.95 -4.07 -22.07
CA ARG A 26 17.25 -3.37 -23.32
C ARG A 26 16.94 -1.87 -23.22
N ILE A 27 15.77 -1.52 -22.70
CA ILE A 27 15.32 -0.14 -22.58
C ILE A 27 16.13 0.61 -21.52
N THR A 28 16.41 0.00 -20.37
CA THR A 28 17.23 0.61 -19.32
C THR A 28 18.62 0.95 -19.85
N THR A 29 19.28 0.04 -20.58
CA THR A 29 20.57 0.34 -21.21
C THR A 29 20.47 1.51 -22.21
N ALA A 30 19.40 1.57 -23.01
CA ALA A 30 19.17 2.67 -23.94
C ALA A 30 18.82 4.02 -23.25
N LEU A 31 18.31 3.99 -22.02
CA LEU A 31 18.07 5.19 -21.21
C LEU A 31 19.37 5.69 -20.54
N GLU A 32 20.19 4.76 -20.06
CA GLU A 32 21.47 5.06 -19.43
C GLU A 32 22.45 5.73 -20.40
N THR A 33 22.47 5.33 -21.68
CA THR A 33 23.26 6.00 -22.72
C THR A 33 22.82 7.44 -22.97
N LYS A 34 21.59 7.79 -22.59
CA LYS A 34 21.04 9.16 -22.65
C LYS A 34 21.14 9.91 -21.32
N GLY A 35 21.85 9.35 -20.33
CA GLY A 35 22.02 9.95 -19.00
C GLY A 35 20.82 9.79 -18.07
N LEU A 36 19.81 8.99 -18.42
CA LEU A 36 18.64 8.73 -17.59
C LEU A 36 18.81 7.41 -16.83
N LYS A 37 18.78 7.48 -15.50
CA LYS A 37 18.87 6.29 -14.64
C LYS A 37 17.48 5.76 -14.32
N ALA A 38 17.15 4.58 -14.84
CA ALA A 38 15.93 3.88 -14.44
C ALA A 38 16.09 3.24 -13.06
N LYS A 39 15.02 3.20 -12.28
CA LYS A 39 14.94 2.52 -10.98
C LYS A 39 14.05 1.30 -11.07
N ASP A 40 14.38 0.26 -10.31
CA ASP A 40 13.54 -0.92 -10.14
C ASP A 40 12.35 -0.69 -9.22
N THR A 41 12.36 0.38 -8.43
CA THR A 41 11.24 0.78 -7.59
C THR A 41 11.16 2.29 -7.52
N VAL A 42 9.96 2.83 -7.72
CA VAL A 42 9.66 4.26 -7.62
C VAL A 42 8.50 4.50 -6.68
N LYS A 43 8.39 5.72 -6.14
CA LYS A 43 7.28 6.09 -5.27
C LYS A 43 6.37 7.10 -5.97
N ASN A 44 5.14 6.68 -6.28
CA ASN A 44 4.13 7.57 -6.85
C ASN A 44 2.94 7.71 -5.89
N LEU A 45 2.59 8.95 -5.52
CA LEU A 45 1.48 9.27 -4.61
C LEU A 45 1.46 8.43 -3.32
N GLY A 46 2.61 8.04 -2.78
CA GLY A 46 2.67 7.21 -1.56
C GLY A 46 2.71 5.69 -1.80
N VAL A 47 2.50 5.24 -3.03
CA VAL A 47 2.60 3.83 -3.44
C VAL A 47 4.00 3.54 -3.97
N PHE A 48 4.61 2.46 -3.50
CA PHE A 48 5.85 1.96 -4.08
C PHE A 48 5.51 0.98 -5.21
N ILE A 49 6.00 1.29 -6.42
CA ILE A 49 5.77 0.50 -7.63
C ILE A 49 7.09 -0.13 -8.03
N ASP A 50 7.16 -1.46 -8.06
CA ASP A 50 8.32 -2.20 -8.56
C ASP A 50 8.20 -2.51 -10.05
N SER A 51 9.33 -2.73 -10.72
CA SER A 51 9.41 -2.95 -12.17
C SER A 51 8.72 -4.26 -12.62
N GLU A 52 8.49 -5.18 -11.70
CA GLU A 52 7.73 -6.43 -11.88
C GLU A 52 6.24 -6.30 -11.52
N LEU A 53 5.78 -5.12 -11.06
CA LEU A 53 4.40 -4.86 -10.61
C LEU A 53 3.89 -5.85 -9.56
N THR A 54 4.77 -6.35 -8.70
CA THR A 54 4.39 -7.31 -7.65
C THR A 54 3.83 -6.65 -6.40
N PHE A 55 4.17 -5.37 -6.18
CA PHE A 55 3.84 -4.56 -5.01
C PHE A 55 4.29 -5.17 -3.67
N ASN A 56 5.15 -6.20 -3.69
CA ASN A 56 5.55 -6.94 -2.49
C ASN A 56 6.24 -6.04 -1.46
N GLY A 57 7.10 -5.13 -1.93
CA GLY A 57 7.77 -4.15 -1.06
C GLY A 57 6.77 -3.20 -0.40
N HIS A 58 5.79 -2.72 -1.18
CA HIS A 58 4.74 -1.83 -0.70
C HIS A 58 3.83 -2.51 0.33
N VAL A 59 3.33 -3.71 0.02
CA VAL A 59 2.47 -4.49 0.92
C VAL A 59 3.20 -4.80 2.22
N LYS A 60 4.47 -5.19 2.18
CA LYS A 60 5.29 -5.38 3.40
C LYS A 60 5.40 -4.10 4.23
N ALA A 61 5.61 -2.95 3.60
CA ALA A 61 5.71 -1.67 4.28
C ALA A 61 4.39 -1.28 4.97
N ILE A 62 3.25 -1.41 4.26
CA ILE A 62 1.91 -1.20 4.83
C ILE A 62 1.68 -2.18 5.99
N THR A 63 1.95 -3.47 5.79
CA THR A 63 1.77 -4.51 6.80
C THR A 63 2.53 -4.20 8.08
N LYS A 64 3.82 -3.87 7.96
CA LYS A 64 4.68 -3.53 9.10
C LYS A 64 4.16 -2.29 9.83
N SER A 65 3.82 -1.25 9.09
CA SER A 65 3.27 -0.01 9.65
C SER A 65 1.96 -0.26 10.38
N ALA A 66 1.05 -1.03 9.76
CA ALA A 66 -0.26 -1.34 10.31
C ALA A 66 -0.17 -2.11 11.64
N PHE A 67 0.62 -3.18 11.69
CA PHE A 67 0.81 -3.92 12.96
C PHE A 67 1.48 -3.07 14.04
N TYR A 68 2.44 -2.21 13.67
CA TYR A 68 3.07 -1.30 14.62
C TYR A 68 2.05 -0.37 15.27
N HIS A 69 1.18 0.25 14.47
CA HIS A 69 0.15 1.15 14.97
C HIS A 69 -0.96 0.41 15.73
N LEU A 70 -1.41 -0.74 15.24
CA LEU A 70 -2.38 -1.58 15.97
C LEU A 70 -1.86 -1.97 17.35
N LYS A 71 -0.57 -2.32 17.47
CA LYS A 71 0.06 -2.61 18.77
C LYS A 71 0.06 -1.38 19.70
N LYS A 72 0.22 -0.17 19.15
CA LYS A 72 0.09 1.07 19.93
C LYS A 72 -1.35 1.32 20.36
N LEU A 73 -2.32 1.15 19.47
CA LEU A 73 -3.74 1.30 19.78
C LEU A 73 -4.19 0.31 20.85
N ALA A 74 -3.72 -0.94 20.78
CA ALA A 74 -3.99 -1.95 21.80
C ALA A 74 -3.51 -1.54 23.21
N LYS A 75 -2.39 -0.81 23.31
CA LYS A 75 -1.91 -0.26 24.60
C LYS A 75 -2.77 0.89 25.11
N LEU A 76 -3.41 1.65 24.22
CA LEU A 76 -4.29 2.75 24.59
C LEU A 76 -5.67 2.28 25.03
N ARG A 77 -6.01 0.99 24.84
CA ARG A 77 -7.33 0.42 25.18
C ARG A 77 -7.80 0.73 26.60
N GLY A 78 -6.90 0.79 27.57
CA GLY A 78 -7.24 1.11 28.97
C GLY A 78 -7.44 2.60 29.27
N LEU A 79 -7.19 3.50 28.30
CA LEU A 79 -7.16 4.96 28.47
C LEU A 79 -8.31 5.68 27.75
N MET A 80 -9.15 4.96 27.01
CA MET A 80 -10.23 5.54 26.19
C MET A 80 -11.47 4.66 26.19
N SER A 81 -12.61 5.25 25.83
CA SER A 81 -13.86 4.51 25.68
C SER A 81 -13.74 3.47 24.55
N LYS A 82 -14.54 2.39 24.65
CA LYS A 82 -14.60 1.38 23.58
C LYS A 82 -15.00 2.00 22.23
N GLN A 83 -15.92 2.96 22.24
CA GLN A 83 -16.44 3.63 21.05
C GLN A 83 -15.37 4.49 20.37
N ASP A 84 -14.54 5.20 21.13
CA ASP A 84 -13.49 6.04 20.55
C ASP A 84 -12.34 5.19 20.01
N LEU A 85 -11.98 4.11 20.72
CA LEU A 85 -11.02 3.13 20.22
C LEU A 85 -11.50 2.51 18.91
N GLU A 86 -12.80 2.23 18.80
CA GLU A 86 -13.41 1.69 17.58
C GLU A 86 -13.26 2.63 16.39
N LYS A 87 -13.68 3.88 16.56
CA LYS A 87 -13.51 4.93 15.54
C LYS A 87 -12.06 5.11 15.14
N LEU A 88 -11.14 5.11 16.11
CA LEU A 88 -9.71 5.32 15.87
C LEU A 88 -9.09 4.17 15.07
N VAL A 89 -9.43 2.93 15.43
CA VAL A 89 -8.96 1.74 14.70
C VAL A 89 -9.55 1.70 13.30
N HIS A 90 -10.83 2.01 13.14
CA HIS A 90 -11.48 2.06 11.82
C HIS A 90 -10.84 3.13 10.92
N ALA A 91 -10.71 4.37 11.41
CA ALA A 91 -10.04 5.45 10.68
C ALA A 91 -8.59 5.09 10.30
N PHE A 92 -7.89 4.36 11.17
CA PHE A 92 -6.54 3.89 10.89
C PHE A 92 -6.49 2.88 9.74
N ILE A 93 -7.35 1.85 9.76
CA ILE A 93 -7.39 0.82 8.71
C ILE A 93 -7.80 1.43 7.37
N SER A 94 -8.86 2.23 7.33
CA SER A 94 -9.33 2.86 6.09
C SER A 94 -8.30 3.81 5.48
N SER A 95 -7.58 4.58 6.29
CA SER A 95 -6.60 5.55 5.77
C SER A 95 -5.27 4.94 5.31
N ARG A 96 -4.91 3.74 5.79
CA ARG A 96 -3.58 3.13 5.55
C ARG A 96 -3.62 1.84 4.75
N VAL A 97 -4.67 1.03 4.93
CA VAL A 97 -4.81 -0.29 4.31
C VAL A 97 -5.69 -0.21 3.06
N ASP A 98 -6.76 0.57 3.11
CA ASP A 98 -7.68 0.70 1.97
C ASP A 98 -7.20 1.75 0.95
N TYR A 99 -6.17 2.53 1.29
CA TYR A 99 -5.54 3.48 0.37
C TYR A 99 -4.97 2.75 -0.86
N CYS A 100 -5.47 3.11 -2.05
CA CYS A 100 -5.09 2.51 -3.33
C CYS A 100 -5.33 1.00 -3.44
N ASN A 101 -6.33 0.45 -2.73
CA ASN A 101 -6.67 -0.98 -2.80
C ASN A 101 -6.98 -1.49 -4.22
N GLY A 102 -7.47 -0.63 -5.12
CA GLY A 102 -7.67 -0.96 -6.54
C GLY A 102 -6.39 -1.39 -7.28
N LEU A 103 -5.21 -0.94 -6.85
CA LEU A 103 -3.93 -1.38 -7.41
C LEU A 103 -3.59 -2.83 -7.04
N PHE A 104 -4.24 -3.39 -6.03
CA PHE A 104 -4.00 -4.75 -5.57
C PHE A 104 -4.89 -5.78 -6.27
N THR A 105 -5.78 -5.33 -7.17
CA THR A 105 -6.54 -6.19 -8.07
C THR A 105 -5.60 -7.08 -8.88
N GLY A 106 -5.89 -8.37 -8.95
CA GLY A 106 -5.06 -9.33 -9.72
C GLY A 106 -3.73 -9.74 -9.06
N LEU A 107 -3.42 -9.27 -7.85
CA LEU A 107 -2.23 -9.75 -7.13
C LEU A 107 -2.36 -11.22 -6.68
N PRO A 108 -1.23 -11.93 -6.47
CA PRO A 108 -1.26 -13.28 -5.95
C PRO A 108 -2.04 -13.38 -4.63
N LYS A 109 -2.84 -14.44 -4.47
CA LYS A 109 -3.65 -14.70 -3.26
C LYS A 109 -2.84 -14.63 -1.96
N LYS A 110 -1.56 -15.00 -2.00
CA LYS A 110 -0.64 -14.90 -0.84
C LYS A 110 -0.50 -13.46 -0.35
N THR A 111 -0.33 -12.51 -1.28
CA THR A 111 -0.17 -11.08 -0.98
C THR A 111 -1.48 -10.48 -0.50
N ILE A 112 -2.60 -10.83 -1.16
CA ILE A 112 -3.95 -10.44 -0.73
C ILE A 112 -4.25 -10.94 0.69
N LYS A 113 -3.88 -12.19 1.01
CA LYS A 113 -4.06 -12.76 2.35
C LYS A 113 -3.30 -11.98 3.42
N GLN A 114 -2.14 -11.41 3.11
CA GLN A 114 -1.41 -10.55 4.07
C GLN A 114 -2.18 -9.27 4.39
N LEU A 115 -2.78 -8.64 3.38
CA LEU A 115 -3.62 -7.46 3.57
C LEU A 115 -4.88 -7.79 4.39
N GLN A 116 -5.52 -8.93 4.08
CA GLN A 116 -6.67 -9.41 4.84
C GLN A 116 -6.36 -9.65 6.32
N LEU A 117 -5.18 -10.19 6.64
CA LEU A 117 -4.78 -10.42 8.04
C LEU A 117 -4.71 -9.12 8.85
N ILE A 118 -4.31 -8.02 8.21
CA ILE A 118 -4.26 -6.70 8.86
C ILE A 118 -5.67 -6.17 9.07
N GLN A 119 -6.55 -6.29 8.07
CA GLN A 119 -7.95 -5.89 8.19
C GLN A 119 -8.66 -6.66 9.32
N ASN A 120 -8.28 -7.92 9.54
CA ASN A 120 -8.86 -8.77 10.59
C ASN A 120 -8.20 -8.61 11.96
N ALA A 121 -7.04 -7.95 12.06
CA ALA A 121 -6.33 -7.76 13.31
C ALA A 121 -7.05 -6.83 14.32
N PRO A 122 -7.68 -5.71 13.92
CA PRO A 122 -8.58 -4.89 14.74
C PRO A 122 -9.57 -5.66 15.62
N ALA A 123 -10.24 -6.66 15.05
CA ALA A 123 -11.22 -7.50 15.74
C ALA A 123 -10.67 -8.10 17.05
N ARG A 124 -9.38 -8.51 17.01
CA ARG A 124 -8.69 -9.08 18.16
C ARG A 124 -8.35 -8.04 19.22
N VAL A 125 -8.09 -6.80 18.81
CA VAL A 125 -7.80 -5.68 19.72
C VAL A 125 -9.07 -5.27 20.49
N GLN A 126 -10.24 -5.38 19.87
CA GLN A 126 -11.50 -4.90 20.41
C GLN A 126 -12.35 -5.97 21.11
N GLU A 127 -11.91 -7.24 21.13
CA GLU A 127 -12.69 -8.38 21.64
C GLU A 127 -14.12 -8.41 21.08
N GLN A 128 -14.29 -8.01 19.82
CA GLN A 128 -15.61 -7.97 19.20
C GLN A 128 -16.06 -9.40 18.88
N LYS A 129 -17.13 -9.83 19.56
CA LYS A 129 -17.85 -11.09 19.28
C LYS A 129 -18.97 -10.90 18.25
N ASP A 130 -19.32 -9.66 17.93
CA ASP A 130 -20.45 -9.35 17.03
C ASP A 130 -20.04 -9.40 15.56
N LEU A 131 -20.70 -10.29 14.81
CA LEU A 131 -20.41 -10.56 13.40
C LEU A 131 -20.60 -9.30 12.52
N THR A 132 -21.54 -8.43 12.89
CA THR A 132 -21.90 -7.22 12.16
C THR A 132 -20.78 -6.17 12.14
N THR A 133 -20.05 -6.03 13.25
CA THR A 133 -18.92 -5.09 13.34
C THR A 133 -17.65 -5.69 12.75
N LEU A 134 -17.48 -7.02 12.84
CA LEU A 134 -16.43 -7.74 12.09
C LEU A 134 -16.60 -7.56 10.58
N LEU A 135 -17.85 -7.54 10.07
CA LEU A 135 -18.16 -7.31 8.66
C LEU A 135 -17.83 -5.89 8.19
N GLN A 136 -17.85 -4.87 9.06
CA GLN A 136 -17.35 -3.53 8.70
C GLN A 136 -15.85 -3.52 8.41
N PHE A 137 -15.07 -4.35 9.11
CA PHE A 137 -13.63 -4.51 8.85
C PHE A 137 -13.32 -5.47 7.68
N LEU A 138 -14.19 -6.45 7.43
CA LEU A 138 -14.06 -7.43 6.34
C LEU A 138 -14.62 -6.92 4.99
N GLY A 139 -15.51 -5.92 5.03
CA GLY A 139 -16.26 -5.41 3.88
C GLY A 139 -15.52 -4.56 2.82
N PRO A 140 -14.33 -3.96 3.03
CA PRO A 140 -13.73 -3.06 2.03
C PRO A 140 -12.87 -3.78 0.97
N LEU A 141 -13.13 -5.06 0.71
CA LEU A 141 -12.56 -5.78 -0.45
C LEU A 141 -13.50 -5.86 -1.65
N HIS A 142 -14.40 -4.88 -1.80
CA HIS A 142 -15.25 -4.77 -3.01
C HIS A 142 -14.43 -4.76 -4.32
N CYS A 143 -13.11 -4.50 -4.26
CA CYS A 143 -12.20 -4.50 -5.40
C CYS A 143 -11.22 -5.70 -5.45
N LEU A 144 -11.23 -6.67 -4.53
CA LEU A 144 -10.36 -7.86 -4.59
C LEU A 144 -11.11 -9.17 -4.90
N GLN A 145 -12.41 -9.08 -5.22
CA GLN A 145 -13.22 -10.19 -5.71
C GLN A 145 -13.22 -10.25 -7.23
#